data_AF-A0A1Z9FAZ5-F1
#
_entry.id   AF-A0A1Z9FAZ5-F1
#
_cell.length_a   1.000
_cell.length_b   1.000
_cell.length_c   1.000
_cell.angle_alpha   90.00
_cell.angle_beta   90.00
_cell.angle_gamma   90.00
#
_symmetry.space_group_name_H-M   'P 1'
#
loop_
_entity.id
_entity.type
_entity.pdbx_description
1 polymer ?
#
loop_
_entity_poly.entity_id
_entity_poly.type
_entity_poly.pdbx_seq_one_letter_code
_entity_poly.pdbx_strand_id
1 'polypeptide(L)'
;MGLRDFHTTLAFFLIAANATTGVWGLLIDKGILKTQRFFWISVSIAQIFVFAQAIVGVGIQTKDDLEPDDFHYLYGFSMIVAIALLYGYRNTIGNKKYLLYALGSFFIMGLGIRAMFLGTT
;
A
#
# COMPACT_ATOMS: atom_id res chain seq x y z
N MET A 1 2.13 14.01 -19.36
CA MET A 1 2.39 13.92 -17.91
C MET A 1 3.83 13.46 -17.74
N GLY A 2 4.63 14.11 -16.89
CA GLY A 2 5.99 13.65 -16.61
C GLY A 2 5.99 12.37 -15.76
N LEU A 3 7.11 11.64 -15.71
CA LEU A 3 7.23 10.43 -14.87
C LEU A 3 6.98 10.77 -13.38
N ARG A 4 7.43 11.94 -12.93
CA ARG A 4 7.24 12.43 -11.55
C ARG A 4 5.78 12.74 -11.23
N ASP A 5 5.03 13.34 -12.17
CA ASP A 5 3.59 13.58 -12.02
C ASP A 5 2.82 12.26 -11.95
N PHE A 6 3.23 11.28 -12.76
CA PHE A 6 2.65 9.96 -12.77
C PHE A 6 2.93 9.22 -11.46
N HIS A 7 4.16 9.25 -10.95
CA HIS A 7 4.53 8.72 -9.65
C HIS A 7 3.75 9.36 -8.49
N THR A 8 3.51 10.67 -8.55
CA THR A 8 2.72 11.39 -7.54
C THR A 8 1.24 10.98 -7.62
N THR A 9 0.71 10.85 -8.83
CA THR A 9 -0.67 10.39 -9.07
C THR A 9 -0.88 8.95 -8.58
N LEU A 10 0.08 8.06 -8.85
CA LEU A 10 0.07 6.69 -8.33
C LEU A 10 0.13 6.65 -6.81
N ALA A 11 0.86 7.55 -6.15
CA ALA A 11 0.89 7.64 -4.69
C ALA A 11 -0.51 7.93 -4.12
N PHE A 12 -1.27 8.84 -4.73
CA PHE A 12 -2.66 9.10 -4.32
C PHE A 12 -3.56 7.88 -4.50
N PHE A 13 -3.44 7.16 -5.61
CA PHE A 13 -4.21 5.92 -5.82
C PHE A 13 -3.81 4.82 -4.83
N LEU A 14 -2.51 4.66 -4.55
CA LEU A 14 -2.00 3.75 -3.52
C LEU A 14 -2.64 4.06 -2.16
N ILE A 15 -2.59 5.32 -1.73
CA ILE A 15 -3.15 5.77 -0.45
C ILE A 15 -4.66 5.53 -0.41
N ALA A 16 -5.41 5.96 -1.45
CA ALA A 16 -6.86 5.83 -1.50
C ALA A 16 -7.33 4.37 -1.54
N ALA A 17 -6.67 3.51 -2.34
CA ALA A 17 -7.01 2.10 -2.44
C ALA A 17 -6.74 1.36 -1.12
N ASN A 18 -5.63 1.68 -0.45
CA ASN A 18 -5.31 1.09 0.85
C ASN A 18 -6.22 1.61 1.97
N ALA A 19 -6.57 2.91 1.98
CA ALA A 19 -7.56 3.46 2.91
C ALA A 19 -8.92 2.74 2.77
N THR A 20 -9.38 2.60 1.53
CA THR A 20 -10.65 1.92 1.19
C THR A 20 -10.62 0.46 1.62
N THR A 21 -9.54 -0.26 1.31
CA THR A 21 -9.36 -1.67 1.70
C THR A 21 -9.30 -1.83 3.22
N GLY A 22 -8.63 -0.91 3.91
CA GLY A 22 -8.56 -0.86 5.37
C GLY A 22 -9.95 -0.75 6.01
N VAL A 23 -10.73 0.23 5.57
CA VAL A 23 -12.10 0.45 6.06
C VAL A 23 -12.98 -0.77 5.74
N TRP A 24 -12.93 -1.27 4.51
CA TRP A 24 -13.73 -2.43 4.10
C TRP A 24 -13.40 -3.67 4.94
N GLY A 25 -12.11 -3.97 5.13
CA GLY A 25 -11.68 -5.11 5.94
C GLY A 25 -12.16 -5.01 7.39
N LEU A 26 -12.12 -3.82 8.00
CA LEU A 26 -12.67 -3.57 9.34
C LEU A 26 -14.19 -3.81 9.37
N LEU A 27 -14.92 -3.34 8.37
CA LEU A 27 -16.37 -3.52 8.30
C LEU A 27 -16.77 -4.99 8.14
N ILE A 28 -15.97 -5.79 7.42
CA ILE A 28 -16.16 -7.25 7.34
C ILE A 28 -15.85 -7.91 8.67
N ASP A 29 -14.72 -7.59 9.32
CA ASP A 29 -14.35 -8.19 10.61
C ASP A 29 -15.37 -7.88 11.72
N LYS A 30 -15.96 -6.67 11.70
CA LYS A 30 -17.06 -6.27 12.59
C LYS A 30 -18.42 -6.91 12.26
N GLY A 31 -18.52 -7.69 11.18
CA GLY A 31 -19.78 -8.32 10.74
C GLY A 31 -20.80 -7.35 10.14
N ILE A 32 -20.41 -6.11 9.85
CA ILE A 32 -21.28 -5.07 9.24
C ILE A 32 -21.47 -5.37 7.76
N LEU A 33 -20.40 -5.72 7.05
CA LEU A 33 -20.45 -6.12 5.64
C LEU A 33 -20.30 -7.64 5.51
N LYS A 34 -21.26 -8.27 4.81
CA LYS A 34 -21.27 -9.72 4.56
C LYS A 34 -20.59 -10.11 3.24
N THR A 35 -20.39 -9.16 2.34
CA THR A 35 -19.83 -9.41 1.01
C THR A 35 -18.31 -9.51 1.07
N GLN A 36 -17.79 -10.72 0.92
CA GLN A 36 -16.35 -11.02 1.01
C GLN A 36 -15.67 -11.20 -0.34
N ARG A 37 -16.42 -11.44 -1.43
CA ARG A 37 -15.85 -11.77 -2.75
C ARG A 37 -15.06 -10.59 -3.34
N PHE A 38 -15.64 -9.40 -3.33
CA PHE A 38 -15.02 -8.21 -3.92
C PHE A 38 -13.92 -7.59 -3.05
N PHE A 39 -13.87 -7.93 -1.76
CA PHE A 39 -12.81 -7.48 -0.86
C PHE A 39 -11.42 -7.90 -1.34
N TRP A 40 -11.26 -9.14 -1.80
CA TRP A 40 -9.98 -9.64 -2.29
C TRP A 40 -9.52 -8.95 -3.58
N ILE A 41 -10.46 -8.49 -4.41
CA ILE A 41 -10.13 -7.66 -5.58
C ILE A 41 -9.61 -6.29 -5.11
N SER A 42 -10.23 -5.68 -4.10
CA SER A 42 -9.75 -4.44 -3.48
C SER A 42 -8.33 -4.60 -2.93
N VAL A 43 -8.06 -5.69 -2.21
CA VAL A 43 -6.71 -6.02 -1.71
C VAL A 43 -5.71 -6.13 -2.85
N SER A 44 -6.04 -6.86 -3.91
CA SER A 44 -5.15 -7.01 -5.08
C SER A 44 -4.84 -5.67 -5.75
N ILE A 45 -5.86 -4.82 -5.95
CA ILE A 45 -5.68 -3.48 -6.53
C ILE A 45 -4.76 -2.62 -5.64
N ALA A 46 -5.00 -2.62 -4.33
CA ALA A 46 -4.18 -1.86 -3.38
C ALA A 46 -2.71 -2.30 -3.37
N GLN A 47 -2.45 -3.60 -3.50
CA GLN A 47 -1.09 -4.15 -3.58
C GLN A 47 -0.42 -3.84 -4.92
N ILE A 48 -1.15 -3.93 -6.04
CA ILE A 48 -0.64 -3.58 -7.36
C ILE A 48 -0.14 -2.13 -7.38
N PHE A 49 -0.87 -1.20 -6.74
CA PHE A 49 -0.43 0.20 -6.67
C PHE A 49 0.90 0.37 -5.91
N VAL A 50 1.18 -0.44 -4.87
CA VAL A 50 2.48 -0.41 -4.17
C VAL A 50 3.61 -0.82 -5.10
N PHE A 51 3.45 -1.91 -5.85
CA PHE A 51 4.47 -2.35 -6.80
C PHE A 51 4.62 -1.39 -7.98
N ALA A 52 3.52 -0.87 -8.52
CA ALA A 52 3.56 0.13 -9.57
C ALA A 52 4.31 1.39 -9.12
N GLN A 53 4.06 1.85 -7.89
CA GLN A 53 4.78 2.98 -7.30
C GLN A 53 6.27 2.73 -7.23
N ALA A 54 6.69 1.56 -6.72
CA ALA A 54 8.10 1.20 -6.61
C ALA A 54 8.79 1.12 -7.99
N ILE A 55 8.14 0.48 -8.97
CA ILE A 55 8.69 0.34 -10.34
C ILE A 55 8.89 1.71 -10.99
N VAL A 56 7.89 2.59 -10.89
CA VAL A 56 7.99 3.95 -11.45
C VAL A 56 9.04 4.77 -10.70
N GLY A 57 9.12 4.64 -9.38
CA GLY A 57 10.12 5.31 -8.55
C GLY A 57 11.55 4.94 -8.94
N VAL A 58 11.82 3.64 -9.13
CA VAL A 58 13.12 3.16 -9.64
C VAL A 58 13.39 3.71 -11.04
N GLY A 59 12.38 3.76 -11.92
CA GLY A 59 12.51 4.34 -13.25
C GLY A 59 12.87 5.83 -13.25
N ILE A 60 12.34 6.61 -12.30
CA ILE A 60 12.73 8.02 -12.09
C ILE A 60 14.18 8.10 -11.64
N GLN A 61 14.55 7.34 -10.60
CA GLN A 61 15.90 7.32 -10.06
C GLN A 61 16.94 7.01 -11.13
N THR A 62 16.71 5.97 -11.94
CA THR A 62 17.66 5.57 -13.00
C THR A 62 17.75 6.62 -14.10
N LYS A 63 16.66 7.30 -14.43
CA LYS A 63 16.63 8.29 -15.52
C LYS A 63 17.23 9.63 -15.12
N ASP A 64 16.91 10.09 -13.92
CA ASP A 64 17.21 11.44 -13.45
C ASP A 64 18.48 11.48 -12.58
N ASP A 65 19.13 10.33 -12.36
CA ASP A 65 20.32 10.13 -11.50
C ASP A 65 20.12 10.72 -10.09
N LEU A 66 18.92 10.50 -9.55
CA LEU A 66 18.48 11.01 -8.25
C LEU A 66 18.58 9.92 -7.20
N GLU A 67 19.20 10.25 -6.07
CA GLU A 67 19.11 9.46 -4.84
C GLU A 67 17.98 10.04 -3.97
N PRO A 68 16.86 9.33 -3.78
CA PRO A 68 15.86 9.67 -2.76
C PRO A 68 16.45 9.62 -1.36
N ASP A 69 15.92 10.43 -0.44
CA ASP A 69 16.28 10.36 0.98
C ASP A 69 16.09 8.95 1.56
N ASP A 70 16.93 8.55 2.52
CA ASP A 70 16.95 7.22 3.14
C ASP A 70 15.57 6.78 3.64
N PHE A 71 14.78 7.71 4.18
CA PHE A 71 13.43 7.43 4.64
C PHE A 71 12.47 7.05 3.51
N HIS A 72 12.65 7.57 2.30
CA HIS A 72 11.85 7.19 1.14
C HIS A 72 12.05 5.71 0.78
N TYR A 73 13.30 5.25 0.79
CA TYR A 73 13.62 3.83 0.62
C TYR A 73 13.04 2.97 1.74
N LEU A 74 13.23 3.40 2.99
CA LEU A 74 12.71 2.68 4.15
C LEU A 74 11.20 2.49 4.05
N TYR A 75 10.44 3.56 3.76
CA TYR A 75 8.98 3.48 3.66
C TYR A 75 8.54 2.65 2.45
N GLY A 76 9.16 2.87 1.28
CA GLY A 76 8.89 2.12 0.05
C GLY A 76 9.08 0.61 0.22
N PHE A 77 10.25 0.23 0.75
CA PHE A 77 10.58 -1.17 1.02
C PHE A 77 9.69 -1.77 2.11
N SER A 78 9.40 -1.03 3.18
CA SER A 78 8.51 -1.49 4.25
C SER A 78 7.10 -1.81 3.76
N MET A 79 6.58 -1.08 2.76
CA MET A 79 5.29 -1.39 2.14
C MET A 79 5.34 -2.75 1.41
N ILE A 80 6.41 -3.05 0.68
CA ILE A 80 6.60 -4.34 -0.02
C ILE A 80 6.72 -5.49 0.99
N VAL A 81 7.53 -5.30 2.04
CA VAL A 81 7.68 -6.29 3.12
C VAL A 81 6.36 -6.52 3.83
N ALA A 82 5.59 -5.46 4.10
CA ALA A 82 4.26 -5.59 4.70
C ALA A 82 3.35 -6.47 3.84
N ILE A 83 3.33 -6.30 2.51
CA ILE A 83 2.55 -7.15 1.60
C ILE A 83 2.97 -8.63 1.73
N ALA A 84 4.27 -8.91 1.75
CA ALA A 84 4.78 -10.27 1.91
C ALA A 84 4.35 -10.89 3.26
N LEU A 85 4.43 -10.12 4.35
CA LEU A 85 3.99 -10.57 5.67
C LEU A 85 2.48 -10.83 5.70
N LEU A 86 1.66 -9.94 5.15
CA LEU A 86 0.21 -10.13 5.06
C LEU A 86 -0.13 -11.43 4.33
N TYR A 87 0.54 -11.69 3.20
CA TYR A 87 0.38 -12.94 2.45
C TYR A 87 0.83 -14.16 3.27
N GLY A 88 1.99 -14.09 3.92
CA GLY A 88 2.55 -15.19 4.69
C GLY A 88 1.69 -15.61 5.88
N TYR A 89 1.09 -14.65 6.59
CA TYR A 89 0.28 -14.92 7.79
C TYR A 89 -1.20 -15.20 7.50
N ARG A 90 -1.69 -15.00 6.27
CA ARG A 90 -3.13 -15.07 5.95
C ARG A 90 -3.78 -16.42 6.29
N ASN A 91 -3.01 -17.50 6.22
CA ASN A 91 -3.51 -18.86 6.49
C ASN A 91 -3.39 -19.22 7.99
N THR A 92 -2.37 -18.70 8.67
CA THR A 92 -2.09 -19.00 10.08
C THR A 92 -3.00 -18.22 11.03
N ILE A 93 -3.49 -17.05 10.62
CA ILE A 93 -4.30 -16.15 11.46
C ILE A 93 -5.80 -16.51 11.52
N GLY A 94 -6.22 -17.51 10.74
CA GLY A 94 -7.59 -18.05 10.73
C GLY A 94 -8.65 -16.99 10.42
N ASN A 95 -9.65 -16.87 11.31
CA ASN A 95 -10.80 -16.00 11.11
C ASN A 95 -10.46 -14.49 11.14
N LYS A 96 -9.27 -14.12 11.63
CA LYS A 96 -8.81 -12.74 11.72
C LYS A 96 -8.09 -12.23 10.48
N LYS A 97 -8.17 -12.95 9.35
CA LYS A 97 -7.57 -12.54 8.07
C LYS A 97 -8.08 -11.19 7.58
N TYR A 98 -9.37 -10.86 7.77
CA TYR A 98 -9.91 -9.56 7.32
C TYR A 98 -9.33 -8.40 8.14
N LEU A 99 -9.21 -8.59 9.46
CA LEU A 99 -8.52 -7.63 10.33
C LEU A 99 -7.03 -7.49 9.98
N LEU A 100 -6.35 -8.61 9.67
CA LEU A 100 -4.96 -8.60 9.23
C LEU A 100 -4.78 -7.70 8.00
N TYR A 101 -5.56 -7.92 6.95
CA TYR A 101 -5.50 -7.11 5.74
C TYR A 101 -6.00 -5.68 5.96
N ALA A 102 -6.96 -5.46 6.87
CA ALA A 102 -7.42 -4.13 7.22
C ALA A 102 -6.33 -3.26 7.85
N LEU A 103 -5.70 -3.77 8.91
CA LEU A 103 -4.61 -3.09 9.60
C LEU A 103 -3.37 -2.97 8.71
N GLY A 104 -3.07 -4.01 7.93
CA GLY A 104 -2.00 -3.98 6.93
C GLY A 104 -2.19 -2.88 5.88
N SER A 105 -3.39 -2.75 5.34
CA SER A 105 -3.69 -1.67 4.38
C SER A 105 -3.62 -0.29 5.03
N PHE A 106 -4.09 -0.10 6.27
CA PHE A 106 -3.89 1.19 6.95
C PHE A 106 -2.43 1.50 7.23
N PHE A 107 -1.61 0.50 7.56
CA PHE A 107 -0.18 0.66 7.71
C PHE A 107 0.48 1.12 6.40
N ILE A 108 0.18 0.45 5.28
CA ILE A 108 0.68 0.83 3.94
C ILE A 108 0.22 2.24 3.54
N MET A 109 -1.06 2.56 3.78
CA MET A 109 -1.59 3.92 3.58
C MET A 109 -0.79 4.96 4.38
N GLY A 110 -0.54 4.69 5.67
CA GLY A 110 0.23 5.58 6.54
C GLY A 110 1.68 5.79 6.05
N LEU A 111 2.32 4.72 5.59
CA LEU A 111 3.65 4.80 4.96
C LEU A 111 3.63 5.63 3.67
N GLY A 112 2.62 5.45 2.82
CA GLY A 112 2.45 6.24 1.60
C GLY A 112 2.28 7.74 1.90
N ILE A 113 1.46 8.10 2.90
CA ILE A 113 1.30 9.49 3.35
C ILE A 113 2.62 10.05 3.87
N ARG A 114 3.33 9.29 4.71
CA ARG A 114 4.64 9.70 5.25
C ARG A 114 5.67 9.92 4.15
N ALA A 115 5.77 8.99 3.19
CA ALA A 115 6.69 9.09 2.07
C ALA A 115 6.37 10.28 1.14
N MET A 116 5.10 10.66 1.02
CA MET A 116 4.66 11.75 0.13
C MET A 116 4.81 13.15 0.75
N PHE A 117 4.61 13.29 2.06
CA PHE A 117 4.52 14.61 2.70
C PHE A 117 5.56 14.89 3.80
N LEU A 118 6.21 13.85 4.32
CA LEU A 118 7.02 13.93 5.54
C LEU A 118 8.43 13.34 5.35
N GLY A 119 8.84 13.09 4.11
CA GLY A 119 10.16 12.57 3.75
C GLY A 119 11.11 13.64 3.21
N THR A 120 10.96 14.90 3.61
CA THR A 120 11.76 16.04 3.10
C THR A 120 12.43 16.83 4.25
N THR A 121 12.72 16.18 5.37
CA THR A 121 13.39 16.78 6.54
C THR A 121 14.61 15.97 6.89
#